data_AF-A0A2J5Q8S1-F1
#
_entry.id   AF-A0A2J5Q8S1-F1
#
_cell.length_a   1.000
_cell.length_b   1.000
_cell.length_c   1.000
_cell.angle_alpha   90.00
_cell.angle_beta   90.00
_cell.angle_gamma   90.00
#
_symmetry.space_group_name_H-M   'P 1'
#
loop_
_entity.id
_entity.type
_entity.pdbx_description
1 polymer ?
#
loop_
_entity_poly.entity_id
_entity_poly.type
_entity_poly.pdbx_seq_one_letter_code
_entity_poly.pdbx_strand_id
1 'polypeptide(L)' 'KRLNREMKGKFGSADYAEEELVAGLGSAFLMADLGVYGEVQHESYIASWLKALKNDKRYIFKAASAAAKAHSYLIGNL' A
#
# COMPACT_ATOMS: atom_id res chain seq x y z
N LYS A 1 17.79 5.76 7.21
CA LYS A 1 16.95 5.05 8.22
C LYS A 1 15.58 4.84 7.60
N ARG A 2 15.02 3.61 7.55
CA ARG A 2 13.73 3.29 6.87
C ARG A 2 12.51 3.57 7.77
N LEU A 3 11.29 3.35 7.24
CA LEU A 3 10.01 3.61 7.92
C LEU A 3 9.55 2.57 8.95
N ASN A 4 10.34 1.52 9.20
CA ASN A 4 10.08 0.52 10.23
C ASN A 4 8.65 -0.08 10.21
N ARG A 5 8.09 -0.34 9.02
CA ARG A 5 6.81 -1.05 8.89
C ARG A 5 6.97 -2.53 9.23
N GLU A 6 5.94 -3.12 9.84
CA GLU A 6 5.94 -4.53 10.19
C GLU A 6 5.58 -5.39 8.98
N MET A 7 6.55 -6.15 8.46
CA MET A 7 6.29 -7.14 7.41
C MET A 7 5.98 -8.49 8.05
N LYS A 8 4.70 -8.67 8.42
CA LYS A 8 4.19 -9.90 9.04
C LYS A 8 3.32 -10.69 8.06
N GLY A 9 3.15 -11.97 8.36
CA GLY A 9 2.28 -12.85 7.58
C GLY A 9 2.99 -13.59 6.45
N LYS A 10 2.33 -14.63 5.94
CA LYS A 10 2.78 -15.41 4.78
C LYS A 10 2.06 -14.89 3.53
N PHE A 11 2.60 -15.17 2.36
CA PHE A 11 1.92 -14.89 1.10
C PHE A 11 0.45 -15.33 1.13
N GLY A 12 -0.45 -14.41 0.77
CA GLY A 12 -1.90 -14.63 0.80
C GLY A 12 -2.59 -14.45 2.17
N SER A 13 -1.89 -14.10 3.24
CA SER A 13 -2.51 -13.74 4.52
C SER A 13 -3.06 -12.31 4.52
N ALA A 14 -3.91 -11.98 5.50
CA ALA A 14 -4.47 -10.63 5.64
C ALA A 14 -3.39 -9.56 5.87
N ASP A 15 -2.44 -9.82 6.78
CA ASP A 15 -1.31 -8.92 7.05
C ASP A 15 -0.46 -8.68 5.80
N TYR A 16 -0.24 -9.72 5.00
CA TYR A 16 0.48 -9.62 3.73
C TYR A 16 -0.29 -8.77 2.71
N ALA A 17 -1.61 -9.00 2.58
CA ALA A 17 -2.47 -8.21 1.70
C ALA A 17 -2.54 -6.71 2.09
N GLU A 18 -2.37 -6.38 3.38
CA GLU A 18 -2.28 -4.99 3.85
C GLU A 18 -0.97 -4.32 3.40
N GLU A 19 0.17 -4.98 3.57
CA GLU A 19 1.45 -4.43 3.10
C GLU A 19 1.52 -4.36 1.56
N GLU A 20 0.91 -5.31 0.84
CA GLU A 20 0.75 -5.23 -0.62
C GLU A 20 -0.09 -4.01 -1.02
N LEU A 21 -1.15 -3.68 -0.27
CA LEU A 21 -1.94 -2.47 -0.51
C LEU A 21 -1.12 -1.19 -0.29
N VAL A 22 -0.32 -1.16 0.79
CA VAL A 22 0.61 -0.04 1.06
C VAL A 22 1.62 0.12 -0.07
N ALA A 23 2.20 -0.99 -0.54
CA ALA A 23 3.15 -0.99 -1.65
C ALA A 23 2.51 -0.53 -2.96
N GLY A 24 1.31 -1.04 -3.29
CA GLY A 24 0.57 -0.66 -4.49
C GLY A 24 0.20 0.83 -4.52
N LEU A 25 -0.35 1.36 -3.42
CA LEU A 25 -0.66 2.79 -3.30
C LEU A 25 0.61 3.65 -3.35
N GLY A 26 1.69 3.22 -2.69
CA GLY A 26 2.97 3.93 -2.73
C GLY A 26 3.56 3.99 -4.13
N SER A 27 3.48 2.90 -4.89
CA SER A 27 3.87 2.86 -6.30
C SER A 27 3.04 3.82 -7.13
N ALA A 28 1.71 3.84 -6.96
CA ALA A 28 0.83 4.75 -7.68
C ALA A 28 1.16 6.23 -7.38
N PHE A 29 1.48 6.57 -6.13
CA PHE A 29 1.90 7.94 -5.77
C PHE A 29 3.21 8.33 -6.44
N LEU A 30 4.23 7.47 -6.40
CA LEU A 30 5.51 7.72 -7.08
C LEU A 30 5.34 7.84 -8.59
N MET A 31 4.51 6.99 -9.19
CA MET A 31 4.21 7.03 -10.61
C MET A 31 3.59 8.37 -11.01
N ALA A 32 2.63 8.85 -10.22
CA ALA A 32 2.01 10.16 -10.44
C ALA A 32 3.02 11.31 -10.30
N ASP A 33 3.89 11.27 -9.29
CA ASP A 33 4.89 12.31 -9.03
C ASP A 33 6.02 12.34 -10.07
N LEU A 34 6.47 11.16 -10.51
CA LEU A 34 7.55 11.00 -11.48
C LEU A 34 7.09 11.05 -12.95
N GLY A 35 5.78 11.16 -13.20
CA GLY A 35 5.22 11.13 -14.56
C GLY A 35 5.39 9.78 -15.27
N VAL A 36 5.43 8.68 -14.50
CA VAL A 36 5.52 7.32 -15.03
C VAL A 36 4.11 6.75 -15.18
N TYR A 37 3.77 6.31 -16.38
CA TYR A 37 2.48 5.70 -16.69
C TYR A 37 2.65 4.19 -16.88
N GLY A 38 1.79 3.41 -16.24
CA GLY A 38 1.80 1.95 -16.31
C GLY A 38 0.57 1.37 -15.63
N GLU A 39 0.35 0.07 -15.87
CA GLU A 39 -0.71 -0.66 -15.18
C GLU A 39 -0.21 -1.12 -13.81
N VAL A 40 -0.96 -0.82 -12.76
CA VAL A 40 -0.69 -1.36 -11.44
C VAL A 40 -1.47 -2.66 -11.31
N GLN A 41 -0.78 -3.80 -11.30
CA GLN A 41 -1.44 -5.10 -11.18
C GLN A 41 -1.92 -5.34 -9.74
N HIS A 42 -3.23 -5.48 -9.57
CA HIS A 42 -3.89 -5.64 -8.26
C HIS A 42 -4.94 -6.76 -8.21
N GLU A 43 -5.17 -7.51 -9.30
CA GLU A 43 -6.32 -8.41 -9.43
C GLU A 43 -6.40 -9.50 -8.35
N SER A 44 -5.26 -10.00 -7.88
CA SER A 44 -5.22 -11.06 -6.86
C SER A 44 -5.64 -10.60 -5.46
N TYR A 45 -5.64 -9.29 -5.16
CA TYR A 45 -5.88 -8.78 -3.80
C TYR A 45 -7.17 -7.98 -3.63
N ILE A 46 -7.88 -7.65 -4.71
CA ILE A 46 -9.15 -6.92 -4.65
C ILE A 46 -10.16 -7.63 -3.75
N ALA A 47 -10.28 -8.97 -3.86
CA ALA A 47 -11.19 -9.75 -3.01
C ALA A 47 -10.81 -9.67 -1.51
N SER A 48 -9.52 -9.74 -1.17
CA SER A 48 -9.06 -9.59 0.22
C SER A 48 -9.29 -8.17 0.75
N TRP A 49 -9.06 -7.14 -0.07
CA TRP A 49 -9.27 -5.75 0.32
C TRP A 49 -10.75 -5.43 0.53
N LEU A 50 -11.64 -5.95 -0.33
CA LEU A 50 -13.09 -5.82 -0.15
C LEU A 50 -13.57 -6.49 1.15
N LYS A 51 -13.01 -7.65 1.50
CA LYS A 51 -13.31 -8.32 2.77
C LYS A 51 -12.79 -7.51 3.96
N ALA A 52 -11.57 -6.97 3.88
CA ALA A 52 -11.00 -6.13 4.92
C ALA A 52 -11.82 -4.83 5.12
N LEU A 53 -12.25 -4.18 4.05
CA LEU A 53 -13.09 -2.98 4.08
C LEU A 53 -14.47 -3.22 4.71
N LYS A 54 -15.07 -4.40 4.50
CA LYS A 54 -16.32 -4.77 5.17
C LYS A 54 -16.15 -4.87 6.70
N ASN A 55 -14.97 -5.25 7.16
CA ASN A 55 -14.67 -5.45 8.59
C ASN A 55 -14.13 -4.18 9.26
N ASP A 56 -13.31 -3.38 8.57
CA ASP A 56 -12.74 -2.12 9.05
C ASP A 56 -12.82 -1.04 7.97
N LYS A 57 -13.73 -0.07 8.17
CA LYS A 57 -13.89 1.09 7.27
C LYS A 57 -12.66 1.99 7.23
N ARG A 58 -11.74 1.88 8.20
CA ARG A 58 -10.50 2.66 8.26
C ARG A 58 -9.33 1.96 7.57
N TYR A 59 -9.50 0.72 7.12
CA TYR A 59 -8.44 -0.10 6.52
C TYR A 59 -7.73 0.64 5.37
N ILE A 60 -8.48 1.16 4.40
CA ILE A 60 -7.91 1.89 3.26
C ILE A 60 -7.20 3.18 3.68
N PHE A 61 -7.72 3.89 4.68
CA PHE A 61 -7.09 5.14 5.17
C PHE A 61 -5.77 4.86 5.90
N LYS A 62 -5.68 3.77 6.66
CA LYS A 62 -4.44 3.33 7.30
C LYS A 62 -3.38 2.99 6.25
N ALA A 63 -3.75 2.18 5.26
CA ALA A 63 -2.85 1.80 4.17
C ALA A 63 -2.40 3.02 3.36
N ALA A 64 -3.32 3.92 3.00
CA ALA A 64 -3.00 5.16 2.27
C ALA A 64 -2.07 6.09 3.08
N SER A 65 -2.27 6.21 4.40
CA SER A 65 -1.40 7.01 5.26
C SER A 65 0.03 6.43 5.32
N ALA A 66 0.17 5.12 5.42
CA ALA A 66 1.47 4.45 5.39
C ALA A 66 2.15 4.57 4.01
N ALA A 67 1.38 4.46 2.93
CA ALA A 67 1.84 4.65 1.56
C ALA A 67 2.32 6.09 1.32
N ALA A 68 1.60 7.10 1.81
CA ALA A 68 2.00 8.50 1.70
C ALA A 68 3.33 8.78 2.41
N LYS A 69 3.55 8.20 3.60
CA LYS A 69 4.85 8.27 4.29
C LYS A 69 5.96 7.58 3.48
N ALA A 70 5.67 6.43 2.88
CA ALA A 70 6.62 5.71 2.02
C ALA A 70 7.03 6.55 0.81
N HIS A 71 6.06 7.14 0.13
CA HIS A 71 6.25 8.07 -0.96
C HIS A 71 7.12 9.26 -0.53
N SER A 72 6.73 10.01 0.50
CA SER A 72 7.48 11.17 1.00
C SER A 72 8.93 10.82 1.37
N TYR A 73 9.16 9.63 1.94
CA TYR A 73 10.50 9.16 2.30
C TYR A 73 11.38 8.95 1.07
N LEU A 74 10.80 8.43 -0.01
CA LEU A 74 11.53 8.12 -1.25
C LEU A 74 11.85 9.37 -2.07
N ILE A 75 10.97 10.37 -2.08
CA ILE A 75 11.19 11.63 -2.80
C ILE A 75 11.94 12.70 -1.99
N GLY A 76 12.34 12.38 -0.75
CA GLY A 76 13.14 13.29 0.09
C GLY A 76 12.34 14.39 0.80
N ASN A 77 11.03 14.24 0.92
CA ASN A 77 10.10 15.21 1.53
C ASN A 77 9.74 14.85 2.98
N LEU A 78 10.62 14.15 3.71
CA LEU A 78 10.38 13.63 5.07
C LEU A 78 11.55 13.95 6.01
#